data_AF-A0A7D4Y2M2-F1
#
_entry.id   AF-A0A7D4Y2M2-F1
#
_cell.length_a   1.000
_cell.length_b   1.000
_cell.length_c   1.000
_cell.angle_alpha   90.00
_cell.angle_beta   90.00
_cell.angle_gamma   90.00
#
_symmetry.space_group_name_H-M   'P 1'
#
loop_
_entity.id
_entity.type
_entity.pdbx_description
1 polymer ?
#
loop_
_entity_poly.entity_id
_entity_poly.type
_entity_poly.pdbx_seq_one_letter_code
_entity_poly.pdbx_strand_id
1 'polypeptide(L)'
;MPSLPQIGVAGGPELLVALLLLGILVVPALLVSLIVYLDATDRDSRHAIAWALGALLGGVVVWVLYFAVRDEVGPSGSAVNGRP
;
A
#
# COMPACT_ATOMS: atom_id res chain seq x y z
N MET A 1 12.71 -48.96 -5.57
CA MET A 1 13.71 -47.94 -5.17
C MET A 1 12.94 -46.70 -4.76
N PRO A 2 13.11 -46.16 -3.54
CA PRO A 2 12.39 -44.96 -3.15
C PRO A 2 12.93 -43.77 -3.96
N SER A 3 12.04 -43.07 -4.64
CA SER A 3 12.35 -41.85 -5.40
C SER A 3 12.77 -40.73 -4.44
N LEU A 4 13.92 -40.11 -4.71
CA LEU A 4 14.36 -38.89 -4.03
C LEU A 4 13.29 -37.79 -4.21
N PRO A 5 12.99 -36.98 -3.19
CA PRO A 5 12.11 -35.84 -3.38
C PRO A 5 12.73 -34.90 -4.41
N GLN A 6 12.02 -34.69 -5.50
CA GLN A 6 12.35 -33.72 -6.53
C GLN A 6 12.28 -32.34 -5.91
N ILE A 7 13.39 -31.87 -5.34
CA ILE A 7 13.59 -30.45 -5.01
C ILE A 7 13.78 -29.75 -6.35
N GLY A 8 12.67 -29.57 -7.06
CA GLY A 8 12.62 -28.89 -8.34
C GLY A 8 12.89 -27.41 -8.12
N VAL A 9 14.05 -26.94 -8.55
CA VAL A 9 14.27 -25.51 -8.74
C VAL A 9 13.19 -25.05 -9.72
N ALA A 10 12.28 -24.20 -9.24
CA ALA A 10 11.25 -23.59 -10.08
C ALA A 10 11.99 -22.79 -11.16
N GLY A 11 11.97 -23.27 -12.39
CA GLY A 11 12.62 -22.63 -13.55
C GLY A 11 11.73 -22.60 -14.80
N GLY A 12 10.56 -23.27 -14.74
CA GLY A 12 9.62 -23.42 -15.84
C GLY A 12 8.42 -22.47 -15.74
N PRO A 13 7.30 -22.78 -16.44
CA PRO A 13 6.06 -22.01 -16.40
C PRO A 13 5.52 -21.74 -14.99
N GLU A 14 5.87 -22.58 -14.01
CA GLU A 14 5.50 -22.41 -12.61
C GLU A 14 6.06 -21.11 -12.01
N LEU A 15 7.25 -20.66 -12.43
CA LEU A 15 7.79 -19.36 -12.02
C LEU A 15 6.94 -18.20 -12.56
N LEU A 16 6.46 -18.31 -13.80
CA LEU A 16 5.62 -17.27 -14.39
C LEU A 16 4.28 -17.19 -13.65
N VAL A 17 3.70 -18.32 -13.29
CA VAL A 17 2.49 -18.37 -12.46
C VAL A 17 2.75 -17.78 -11.08
N ALA A 18 3.86 -18.13 -10.43
CA ALA A 18 4.22 -17.57 -9.12
C ALA A 18 4.46 -16.05 -9.19
N LEU A 19 5.16 -15.57 -10.22
CA LEU A 19 5.42 -14.16 -10.44
C LEU A 19 4.14 -13.38 -10.75
N LEU A 20 3.22 -13.98 -11.50
CA LEU A 20 1.91 -13.40 -11.78
C LEU A 20 1.10 -13.25 -10.49
N LEU A 21 1.03 -14.29 -9.66
CA LEU A 21 0.32 -14.26 -8.38
C LEU A 21 0.95 -13.24 -7.41
N LEU A 22 2.28 -13.21 -7.35
CA LEU A 22 3.02 -12.20 -6.59
C LEU A 22 2.72 -10.79 -7.11
N GLY A 23 2.71 -10.60 -8.43
CA GLY A 23 2.39 -9.33 -9.07
C GLY A 23 0.96 -8.87 -8.75
N ILE A 24 -0.03 -9.76 -8.83
CA ILE A 24 -1.42 -9.46 -8.48
C ILE A 24 -1.54 -9.00 -7.02
N LEU A 25 -0.71 -9.50 -6.11
CA LEU A 25 -0.73 -9.08 -4.71
C LEU A 25 0.07 -7.80 -4.45
N VAL A 26 1.30 -7.73 -4.97
CA VAL A 26 2.28 -6.68 -4.64
C VAL A 26 2.02 -5.40 -5.43
N VAL A 27 1.64 -5.51 -6.71
CA VAL A 27 1.44 -4.32 -7.56
C VAL A 27 0.32 -3.43 -7.02
N PRO A 28 -0.87 -3.94 -6.63
CA PRO A 28 -1.90 -3.09 -6.03
C PRO A 28 -1.43 -2.43 -4.74
N ALA A 29 -0.68 -3.14 -3.88
CA ALA A 29 -0.16 -2.56 -2.64
C ALA A 29 0.83 -1.41 -2.92
N LEU A 30 1.72 -1.58 -3.90
CA LEU A 30 2.65 -0.51 -4.32
C LEU A 30 1.90 0.67 -4.93
N LEU A 31 0.91 0.42 -5.80
CA LEU A 31 0.12 1.48 -6.43
C LEU A 31 -0.67 2.27 -5.40
N VAL A 32 -1.34 1.61 -4.47
CA VAL A 32 -2.10 2.29 -3.41
C VAL A 32 -1.15 3.04 -2.48
N SER A 33 -0.01 2.46 -2.10
CA SER A 33 1.02 3.16 -1.31
C SER A 33 1.49 4.45 -2.00
N LEU A 34 1.70 4.41 -3.32
CA LEU A 34 2.10 5.58 -4.10
C LEU A 34 0.98 6.63 -4.15
N ILE A 35 -0.26 6.21 -4.41
CA ILE A 35 -1.43 7.12 -4.43
C ILE A 35 -1.59 7.81 -3.08
N VAL A 36 -1.49 7.06 -1.98
CA VAL A 36 -1.56 7.61 -0.62
C VAL A 36 -0.43 8.59 -0.36
N TYR A 37 0.80 8.28 -0.76
CA TYR A 37 1.93 9.21 -0.62
C TYR A 37 1.69 10.53 -1.37
N LEU A 38 1.25 10.44 -2.64
CA LEU A 38 1.01 11.61 -3.47
C LEU A 38 -0.17 12.44 -2.92
N ASP A 39 -1.29 11.81 -2.57
CA ASP A 39 -2.44 12.51 -1.97
C ASP A 39 -2.09 13.15 -0.62
N ALA A 40 -1.29 12.48 0.22
CA ALA A 40 -0.85 13.04 1.49
C ALA A 40 0.14 14.20 1.31
N THR A 41 0.98 14.16 0.27
CA THR A 41 1.91 15.23 -0.08
C THR A 41 1.15 16.45 -0.63
N ASP A 42 0.18 16.23 -1.53
CA ASP A 42 -0.68 17.29 -2.07
C ASP A 42 -1.52 17.96 -0.96
N ARG A 43 -1.84 17.22 0.11
CA ARG A 43 -2.53 17.70 1.30
C ARG A 43 -1.60 18.28 2.39
N ASP A 44 -0.33 18.52 2.09
CA ASP A 44 0.68 19.05 3.03
C ASP A 44 0.74 18.28 4.38
N SER A 45 0.53 16.96 4.33
CA SER A 45 0.53 16.13 5.51
C SER A 45 1.96 15.92 6.02
N ARG A 46 2.23 16.35 7.26
CA ARG A 46 3.50 16.09 7.96
C ARG A 46 3.87 14.60 8.09
N HIS A 47 2.91 13.71 7.86
CA HIS A 47 3.06 12.26 8.04
C HIS A 47 2.91 11.49 6.71
N ALA A 48 3.11 12.13 5.56
CA ALA A 48 2.94 11.49 4.24
C ALA A 48 3.71 10.16 4.10
N ILE A 49 4.94 10.09 4.60
CA ILE A 49 5.74 8.85 4.59
C ILE A 49 5.15 7.78 5.50
N ALA A 50 4.66 8.14 6.68
CA ALA A 50 4.03 7.19 7.60
C ALA A 50 2.74 6.63 7.00
N TRP A 51 1.95 7.46 6.32
CA TRP A 51 0.76 7.02 5.59
C TRP A 51 1.10 6.10 4.43
N ALA A 52 2.15 6.41 3.66
CA ALA A 52 2.61 5.55 2.57
C ALA A 52 3.04 4.16 3.07
N LEU A 53 3.87 4.12 4.13
CA LEU A 53 4.31 2.86 4.74
C LEU A 53 3.13 2.09 5.35
N GLY A 54 2.19 2.79 6.00
CA GLY A 54 0.96 2.22 6.51
C GLY A 54 0.11 1.59 5.41
N ALA A 55 -0.04 2.26 4.27
CA ALA A 55 -0.79 1.74 3.13
C ALA A 55 -0.08 0.53 2.48
N LEU A 56 1.25 0.53 2.43
CA LEU A 56 2.02 -0.59 1.89
C LEU A 56 1.90 -1.86 2.74
N LEU A 57 1.98 -1.72 4.07
CA LEU A 57 2.08 -2.85 4.99
C LEU A 57 0.74 -3.25 5.63
N GLY A 58 -0.16 -2.29 5.81
CA GLY A 58 -1.45 -2.48 6.48
C GLY A 58 -2.58 -2.97 5.57
N GLY A 59 -2.32 -3.05 4.27
CA GLY A 59 -3.25 -3.57 3.28
C GLY A 59 -4.58 -2.82 3.25
N VAL A 60 -5.63 -3.52 2.81
CA VAL A 60 -6.97 -2.95 2.54
C VAL A 60 -7.52 -2.16 3.73
N VAL A 61 -7.25 -2.59 4.97
CA VAL A 61 -7.73 -1.88 6.17
C VAL A 61 -7.15 -0.47 6.24
N VAL A 62 -5.85 -0.31 6.08
CA VAL A 62 -5.22 1.03 6.11
C VAL A 62 -5.59 1.85 4.88
N TRP A 63 -5.83 1.21 3.74
CA TRP A 63 -6.35 1.92 2.56
C TRP A 63 -7.68 2.59 2.88
N VAL A 64 -8.63 1.83 3.45
CA VAL A 64 -9.94 2.34 3.83
C VAL A 64 -9.81 3.42 4.91
N LEU A 65 -9.00 3.19 5.94
CA LEU A 65 -8.80 4.17 7.01
C LEU A 65 -8.22 5.48 6.49
N TYR A 66 -7.21 5.42 5.62
CA TYR A 66 -6.64 6.60 4.99
C TYR A 66 -7.73 7.39 4.26
N PHE A 67 -8.51 6.73 3.41
CA PHE A 67 -9.60 7.39 2.67
C PHE A 67 -10.69 7.96 3.58
N ALA A 68 -10.95 7.33 4.73
CA ALA A 68 -11.94 7.80 5.70
C ALA A 68 -11.47 9.05 6.47
N VAL A 69 -10.18 9.13 6.84
CA VAL A 69 -9.67 10.20 7.71
C VAL A 69 -8.84 11.27 6.98
N ARG A 70 -8.51 11.07 5.69
CA ARG A 70 -7.63 11.98 4.92
C ARG A 70 -8.12 13.43 4.88
N ASP A 71 -9.41 13.66 5.03
CA ASP A 71 -10.01 15.00 5.04
C ASP A 71 -9.85 15.69 6.39
N GLU A 72 -9.63 14.95 7.47
CA GLU A 72 -9.35 15.46 8.83
C GLU A 72 -7.88 15.90 8.99
N VAL A 73 -6.97 15.29 8.24
CA VAL A 73 -5.51 15.50 8.33
C VAL A 73 -4.92 16.42 7.26
N GLY A 74 -5.74 16.88 6.29
CA GLY A 74 -5.34 17.88 5.30
C GLY A 74 -5.24 19.30 5.88
N PRO A 75 -4.93 20.33 5.06
CA PRO A 75 -4.67 21.70 5.53
C PRO A 75 -5.87 22.43 6.14
N SER A 76 -6.97 21.73 6.43
CA SER A 76 -8.24 22.29 6.91
C SER A 76 -8.47 22.10 8.41
N GLY A 77 -7.50 21.56 9.15
CA GLY A 77 -7.52 21.56 10.62
C GLY A 77 -7.34 22.95 11.28
N SER A 78 -7.11 24.01 10.49
CA SER A 78 -6.83 25.37 11.00
C SER A 78 -7.69 26.50 10.40
N ALA A 79 -8.62 26.22 9.49
CA ALA A 79 -9.51 27.25 8.94
C ALA A 79 -10.85 27.42 9.69
N VAL A 80 -11.21 26.49 10.58
CA VAL A 80 -12.42 26.58 11.43
C VAL A 80 -12.00 26.79 12.89
N ASN A 81 -11.27 27.87 13.15
CA ASN A 81 -11.32 28.50 14.46
C ASN A 81 -11.92 29.90 14.24
N GLY A 82 -13.25 29.92 14.17
CA GLY A 82 -14.00 31.16 14.05
C GLY A 82 -13.74 32.05 15.26
N ARG A 83 -13.13 33.21 15.00
CA ARG A 83 -13.26 34.47 15.75
C ARG A 83 -13.19 35.61 14.72
N PRO A 84 -13.96 36.69 14.88
CA PRO A 84 -13.91 37.60 16.03
C PRO A 84 -14.83 37.23 17.19
#